data_AF-A0A520CMM8-F1
#
_entry.id   AF-A0A520CMM8-F1
#
_cell.length_a   1.000
_cell.length_b   1.000
_cell.length_c   1.000
_cell.angle_alpha   90.00
_cell.angle_beta   90.00
_cell.angle_gamma   90.00
#
_symmetry.space_group_name_H-M   'P 1'
#
loop_
_entity.id
_entity.type
_entity.pdbx_description
1 polymer ?
#
loop_
_entity_poly.entity_id
_entity_poly.type
_entity_poly.pdbx_seq_one_letter_code
_entity_poly.pdbx_strand_id
1 'polypeptide(L)'
;MKKLLLLLLIMPIIGFAQLRSGRYFIKLMHNGKNIQYNPSSILMLANGCADFNCPGQFFDLTMVAGSPKIYTIKNTQSGKFLTFSEDEYGNVIPGLTLQTAKTSSLNRRFQQFLINSDKDGIYSIHPRRTTGIMELFVATELRDINSGGTIVSLEYKTPDRNPANYNVFTNVMWNLIPIPIGTISRTTTSTPVVADRSQSSSSVMITPPNNNKLDIDIRTGGDNLEQRDHQENPEITVEIAGHRSIVLPNINKNQTWVNNSLHRITIPLPATVNPEDLKSITITRKTKQWNRDGLVSSDNWTVSNVAVVAIINNKQTNLANYTSARPHNKVFRFKAMSGGDETGEINSVYGWGTEVNLALSQRPTATPAPARATTVVNPIIKIETLTGGDDLRGGNDNLNVLIRLKIRPVRNISLNNINNRQSWGNFTEHTVTRPVSGLPFSFDDIEDIVLRHTGAGGIGADNWYLDKLKISLTIAGETRVLVDQVSAPIHYFKGDSRSKTFQILR
;
A
#
# COMPACT_ATOMS: atom_id res chain seq x y z
N MET A 1 -14.01 21.90 54.88
CA MET A 1 -14.05 22.27 53.45
C MET A 1 -12.66 22.09 52.84
N LYS A 2 -12.30 20.89 52.35
CA LYS A 2 -11.00 20.59 51.71
C LYS A 2 -11.00 19.17 51.10
N LYS A 3 -11.97 18.87 50.23
CA LYS A 3 -11.99 17.64 49.40
C LYS A 3 -12.83 17.89 48.13
N LEU A 4 -12.41 18.83 47.28
CA LEU A 4 -13.01 19.00 45.95
C LEU A 4 -12.10 19.83 45.02
N LEU A 5 -10.82 19.44 44.84
CA LEU A 5 -9.96 20.14 43.88
C LEU A 5 -8.82 19.27 43.30
N LEU A 6 -9.07 17.98 43.07
CA LEU A 6 -8.08 17.10 42.45
C LEU A 6 -8.73 16.08 41.49
N LEU A 7 -9.58 16.57 40.57
CA LEU A 7 -10.19 15.71 39.54
C LEU A 7 -10.24 16.36 38.15
N LEU A 8 -9.34 17.32 37.85
CA LEU A 8 -9.39 18.09 36.59
C LEU A 8 -8.05 18.17 35.83
N LEU A 9 -7.08 17.30 36.11
CA LEU A 9 -5.74 17.40 35.51
C LEU A 9 -5.23 16.15 34.78
N ILE A 10 -6.08 15.15 34.51
CA ILE A 10 -5.70 13.98 33.70
C ILE A 10 -6.87 13.57 32.78
N MET A 11 -7.29 14.48 31.90
CA MET A 11 -8.00 14.07 30.68
C MET A 11 -6.94 13.97 29.59
N PRO A 12 -6.66 12.78 29.00
CA PRO A 12 -5.90 12.74 27.77
C PRO A 12 -6.70 13.55 26.76
N ILE A 13 -6.12 14.67 26.30
CA ILE A 13 -6.66 15.39 25.15
C ILE A 13 -6.54 14.41 23.99
N ILE A 14 -7.60 13.66 23.72
CA ILE A 14 -7.78 12.91 22.49
C ILE A 14 -7.93 13.98 21.41
N GLY A 15 -6.80 14.52 20.97
CA GLY A 15 -6.73 15.40 19.83
C GLY A 15 -7.02 14.54 18.60
N PHE A 16 -8.31 14.42 18.24
CA PHE A 16 -8.67 13.95 16.91
C PHE A 16 -7.86 14.78 15.91
N ALA A 17 -7.06 14.12 15.08
CA ALA A 17 -6.18 14.79 14.14
C ALA A 17 -7.05 15.60 13.16
N GLN A 18 -7.20 16.89 13.43
CA GLN A 18 -7.94 17.80 12.57
C GLN A 18 -7.18 17.94 11.25
N LEU A 19 -7.90 17.82 10.13
CA LEU A 19 -7.37 18.09 8.80
C LEU A 19 -6.72 19.48 8.78
N ARG A 20 -5.51 19.58 8.22
CA ARG A 20 -4.74 20.82 8.17
C ARG A 20 -4.75 21.36 6.75
N SER A 21 -4.51 22.67 6.60
CA SER A 21 -4.19 23.22 5.29
C SER A 21 -2.88 22.62 4.79
N GLY A 22 -2.81 22.26 3.51
CA GLY A 22 -1.65 21.56 2.95
C GLY A 22 -1.96 20.93 1.61
N ARG A 23 -0.98 20.21 1.07
CA ARG A 23 -1.10 19.49 -0.19
C ARG A 23 -1.48 18.04 0.07
N TYR A 24 -2.42 17.52 -0.69
CA TYR A 24 -2.98 16.19 -0.51
C TYR A 24 -3.17 15.45 -1.83
N PHE A 25 -3.11 14.12 -1.75
CA PHE A 25 -3.90 13.27 -2.63
C PHE A 25 -5.29 13.09 -2.04
N ILE A 26 -6.31 13.15 -2.89
CA ILE A 26 -7.69 12.83 -2.52
C ILE A 26 -8.01 11.46 -3.11
N LYS A 27 -7.95 10.41 -2.27
CA LYS A 27 -8.13 9.01 -2.68
C LYS A 27 -9.52 8.51 -2.38
N LEU A 28 -10.17 7.89 -3.34
CA LEU A 28 -11.40 7.17 -3.06
C LEU A 28 -11.09 6.00 -2.11
N MET A 29 -11.79 5.94 -1.00
CA MET A 29 -11.52 4.96 0.07
C MET A 29 -11.66 3.52 -0.46
N HIS A 30 -12.65 3.27 -1.31
CA HIS A 30 -13.00 1.93 -1.77
C HIS A 30 -11.92 1.25 -2.62
N ASN A 31 -11.33 1.94 -3.60
CA ASN A 31 -10.38 1.34 -4.55
C ASN A 31 -8.99 2.01 -4.53
N GLY A 32 -8.78 3.02 -3.70
CA GLY A 32 -7.50 3.72 -3.56
C GLY A 32 -7.11 4.60 -4.75
N LYS A 33 -7.98 4.79 -5.75
CA LYS A 33 -7.73 5.69 -6.88
C LYS A 33 -7.77 7.15 -6.46
N ASN A 34 -6.95 7.97 -7.10
CA ASN A 34 -6.88 9.40 -6.86
C ASN A 34 -7.90 10.14 -7.72
N ILE A 35 -8.47 11.23 -7.19
CA ILE A 35 -9.03 12.28 -8.04
C ILE A 35 -7.89 12.81 -8.92
N GLN A 36 -8.14 12.91 -10.22
CA GLN A 36 -7.22 13.44 -11.21
C GLN A 36 -7.92 14.49 -12.06
N TYR A 37 -7.23 15.62 -12.26
CA TYR A 37 -7.53 16.58 -13.29
C TYR A 37 -7.10 16.04 -14.66
N ASN A 38 -8.03 16.05 -15.63
CA ASN A 38 -7.73 15.88 -17.04
C ASN A 38 -7.78 17.25 -17.76
N PRO A 39 -6.88 17.54 -18.72
CA PRO A 39 -6.92 18.73 -19.58
C PRO A 39 -8.31 19.20 -20.05
N SER A 40 -9.27 18.28 -20.27
CA SER A 40 -10.67 18.61 -20.59
C SER A 40 -11.47 19.27 -19.45
N SER A 41 -10.84 19.63 -18.32
CA SER A 41 -11.48 20.22 -17.12
C SER A 41 -12.49 19.33 -16.41
N ILE A 42 -12.47 18.03 -16.72
CA ILE A 42 -13.24 16.99 -16.05
C ILE A 42 -12.38 16.38 -14.96
N LEU A 43 -12.99 16.10 -13.81
CA LEU A 43 -12.39 15.35 -12.72
C LEU A 43 -12.73 13.88 -12.89
N MET A 44 -11.72 13.03 -12.77
CA MET A 44 -11.87 11.58 -12.93
C MET A 44 -11.06 10.80 -11.91
N LEU A 45 -11.41 9.54 -11.70
CA LEU A 45 -10.58 8.60 -10.96
C LEU A 45 -9.46 8.08 -11.85
N ALA A 46 -8.25 8.10 -11.30
CA ALA A 46 -7.09 7.52 -11.93
C ALA A 46 -6.27 6.74 -10.90
N ASN A 47 -5.51 5.76 -11.38
CA ASN A 47 -4.55 5.05 -10.55
C ASN A 47 -3.50 6.03 -10.01
N GLY A 48 -3.04 5.79 -8.80
CA GLY A 48 -1.94 6.58 -8.24
C GLY A 48 -0.66 6.39 -9.03
N CYS A 49 0.08 7.48 -9.22
CA CYS A 49 1.35 7.43 -9.91
C CYS A 49 2.45 6.96 -8.97
N ALA A 50 3.24 5.97 -9.41
CA ALA A 50 4.24 5.30 -8.58
C ALA A 50 5.29 6.25 -7.97
N ASP A 51 5.57 7.38 -8.64
CA ASP A 51 6.69 8.26 -8.29
C ASP A 51 6.26 9.70 -7.93
N PHE A 52 5.00 9.91 -7.54
CA PHE A 52 4.42 11.24 -7.29
C PHE A 52 4.46 12.20 -8.51
N ASN A 53 4.89 11.77 -9.69
CA ASN A 53 5.00 12.63 -10.87
C ASN A 53 3.67 12.82 -11.61
N CYS A 54 2.61 13.16 -10.88
CA CYS A 54 1.28 13.39 -11.42
C CYS A 54 0.68 14.66 -10.79
N PRO A 55 1.13 15.85 -11.23
CA PRO A 55 0.66 17.11 -10.68
C PRO A 55 -0.85 17.30 -10.82
N GLY A 56 -1.48 16.61 -11.79
CA GLY A 56 -2.93 16.57 -11.97
C GLY A 56 -3.68 15.89 -10.81
N GLN A 57 -3.01 15.11 -9.96
CA GLN A 57 -3.60 14.44 -8.79
C GLN A 57 -3.33 15.18 -7.48
N PHE A 58 -2.62 16.30 -7.51
CA PHE A 58 -2.26 17.08 -6.33
C PHE A 58 -3.27 18.19 -6.09
N PHE A 59 -3.77 18.26 -4.86
CA PHE A 59 -4.72 19.29 -4.45
C PHE A 59 -4.23 20.00 -3.19
N ASP A 60 -4.17 21.33 -3.26
CA ASP A 60 -3.93 22.19 -2.11
C ASP A 60 -5.27 22.45 -1.42
N LEU A 61 -5.39 22.01 -0.18
CA LEU A 61 -6.52 22.29 0.70
C LEU A 61 -6.16 23.50 1.55
N THR A 62 -6.97 24.55 1.47
CA THR A 62 -6.79 25.77 2.26
C THR A 62 -8.04 26.02 3.10
N MET A 63 -7.89 26.03 4.42
CA MET A 63 -8.99 26.31 5.33
C MET A 63 -9.46 27.76 5.16
N VAL A 64 -10.78 27.96 5.10
CA VAL A 64 -11.38 29.29 5.01
C VAL A 64 -11.31 29.95 6.39
N ALA A 65 -10.71 31.15 6.43
CA ALA A 65 -10.56 31.91 7.67
C ALA A 65 -11.91 32.11 8.38
N GLY A 66 -11.95 31.83 9.69
CA GLY A 66 -13.15 31.96 10.51
C GLY A 66 -14.23 30.91 10.25
N SER A 67 -13.97 29.88 9.44
CA SER A 67 -14.94 28.81 9.13
C SER A 67 -14.27 27.43 9.27
N PRO A 68 -14.21 26.86 10.50
CA PRO A 68 -13.57 25.57 10.72
C PRO A 68 -14.25 24.50 9.86
N LYS A 69 -13.46 23.54 9.36
CA LYS A 69 -13.88 22.47 8.43
C LYS A 69 -14.29 22.92 7.03
N ILE A 70 -14.32 24.21 6.73
CA ILE A 70 -14.56 24.71 5.37
C ILE A 70 -13.22 24.92 4.67
N TYR A 71 -13.06 24.34 3.49
CA TYR A 71 -11.83 24.41 2.69
C TYR A 71 -12.13 24.85 1.26
N THR A 72 -11.17 25.51 0.64
CA THR A 72 -11.06 25.56 -0.82
C THR A 72 -10.12 24.46 -1.28
N ILE A 73 -10.46 23.78 -2.38
CA ILE A 73 -9.68 22.68 -2.94
C ILE A 73 -9.13 23.14 -4.30
N LYS A 74 -7.81 23.31 -4.40
CA LYS A 74 -7.14 23.83 -5.61
C LYS A 74 -6.28 22.75 -6.25
N ASN A 75 -6.51 22.43 -7.52
CA ASN A 75 -5.61 21.55 -8.25
C ASN A 75 -4.30 22.27 -8.57
N THR A 76 -3.17 21.63 -8.28
CA THR A 76 -1.86 22.32 -8.41
C THR A 76 -1.40 22.46 -9.86
N GLN A 77 -1.73 21.50 -10.74
CA GLN A 77 -1.37 21.55 -12.15
C GLN A 77 -2.10 22.66 -12.90
N SER A 78 -3.42 22.71 -12.76
CA SER A 78 -4.25 23.70 -13.46
C SER A 78 -4.28 25.06 -12.76
N GLY A 79 -3.94 25.13 -11.48
CA GLY A 79 -4.11 26.32 -10.65
C GLY A 79 -5.57 26.70 -10.38
N LYS A 80 -6.53 25.86 -10.78
CA LYS A 80 -7.97 26.09 -10.67
C LYS A 80 -8.54 25.44 -9.41
N PHE A 81 -9.66 25.98 -8.94
CA PHE A 81 -10.40 25.55 -7.75
C PHE A 81 -11.56 24.65 -8.13
N LEU A 82 -11.78 23.63 -7.30
CA LEU A 82 -13.00 22.85 -7.33
C LEU A 82 -14.19 23.80 -7.17
N THR A 83 -15.14 23.73 -8.09
CA THR A 83 -16.27 24.66 -8.18
C THR A 83 -17.53 23.89 -8.53
N PHE A 84 -18.58 24.07 -7.74
CA PHE A 84 -19.91 23.55 -8.08
C PHE A 84 -20.76 24.64 -8.76
N SER A 85 -21.68 24.25 -9.66
CA SER A 85 -22.47 25.21 -10.43
C SER A 85 -23.37 26.08 -9.54
N GLU A 86 -23.70 27.27 -10.06
CA GLU A 86 -24.45 28.30 -9.33
C GLU A 86 -25.98 28.09 -9.41
N ASP A 87 -26.41 27.05 -10.13
CA ASP A 87 -27.82 26.76 -10.40
C ASP A 87 -28.63 26.54 -9.12
N GLU A 88 -29.89 26.99 -9.11
CA GLU A 88 -30.76 26.87 -7.94
C GLU A 88 -31.02 25.40 -7.58
N TYR A 89 -30.74 25.07 -6.31
CA TYR A 89 -30.92 23.74 -5.75
C TYR A 89 -32.40 23.34 -5.74
N GLY A 90 -32.76 22.50 -6.70
CA GLY A 90 -34.07 21.86 -6.80
C GLY A 90 -33.91 20.40 -7.18
N ASN A 91 -34.19 20.07 -8.44
CA ASN A 91 -34.18 18.69 -8.96
C ASN A 91 -32.92 18.32 -9.78
N VAL A 92 -32.00 19.25 -9.99
CA VAL A 92 -30.80 19.05 -10.82
C VAL A 92 -29.57 18.99 -9.92
N ILE A 93 -28.75 17.96 -10.10
CA ILE A 93 -27.45 17.86 -9.44
C ILE A 93 -26.54 18.95 -10.03
N PRO A 94 -25.98 19.86 -9.22
CA PRO A 94 -25.08 20.88 -9.71
C PRO A 94 -23.82 20.25 -10.31
N GLY A 95 -23.33 20.83 -11.40
CA GLY A 95 -22.11 20.35 -12.05
C GLY A 95 -20.88 20.60 -11.18
N LEU A 96 -19.93 19.66 -11.17
CA LEU A 96 -18.64 19.80 -10.47
C LEU A 96 -17.51 19.99 -11.49
N THR A 97 -16.80 21.11 -11.41
CA THR A 97 -15.76 21.48 -12.38
C THR A 97 -14.56 22.14 -11.71
N LEU A 98 -13.49 22.40 -12.47
CA LEU A 98 -12.37 23.23 -12.03
C LEU A 98 -12.44 24.60 -12.70
N GLN A 99 -12.52 25.68 -11.91
CA GLN A 99 -12.60 27.06 -12.40
C GLN A 99 -11.54 27.95 -11.75
N THR A 100 -11.25 29.09 -12.35
CA THR A 100 -10.40 30.11 -11.74
C THR A 100 -11.01 30.66 -10.44
N ALA A 101 -10.18 31.26 -9.59
CA ALA A 101 -10.66 31.82 -8.32
C ALA A 101 -11.79 32.83 -8.55
N LYS A 102 -12.92 32.65 -7.86
CA LYS A 102 -14.03 33.61 -7.90
C LYS A 102 -13.65 34.88 -7.12
N THR A 103 -13.81 36.03 -7.75
CA THR A 103 -13.36 37.32 -7.20
C THR A 103 -14.33 37.87 -6.15
N SER A 104 -15.65 37.73 -6.37
CA SER A 104 -16.69 38.21 -5.45
C SER A 104 -16.89 37.25 -4.27
N SER A 105 -17.14 37.80 -3.07
CA SER A 105 -17.43 37.02 -1.86
C SER A 105 -18.67 36.14 -2.02
N LEU A 106 -19.69 36.64 -2.73
CA LEU A 106 -20.90 35.90 -3.07
C LEU A 106 -20.59 34.63 -3.88
N ASN A 107 -19.66 34.70 -4.83
CA ASN A 107 -19.37 33.56 -5.72
C ASN A 107 -18.31 32.61 -5.14
N ARG A 108 -17.47 33.08 -4.20
CA ARG A 108 -16.50 32.21 -3.51
C ARG A 108 -17.13 31.05 -2.75
N ARG A 109 -18.40 31.18 -2.33
CA ARG A 109 -19.13 30.08 -1.68
C ARG A 109 -19.21 28.82 -2.54
N PHE A 110 -19.24 28.98 -3.87
CA PHE A 110 -19.27 27.88 -4.84
C PHE A 110 -17.94 27.15 -5.00
N GLN A 111 -16.88 27.63 -4.32
CA GLN A 111 -15.54 27.03 -4.28
C GLN A 111 -15.16 26.55 -2.88
N GLN A 112 -16.13 26.52 -1.97
CA GLN A 112 -15.92 26.18 -0.57
C GLN A 112 -16.64 24.88 -0.25
N PHE A 113 -15.92 23.98 0.40
CA PHE A 113 -16.38 22.65 0.72
C PHE A 113 -16.26 22.41 2.22
N LEU A 114 -17.32 21.90 2.83
CA LEU A 114 -17.29 21.33 4.17
C LEU A 114 -16.65 19.94 4.08
N ILE A 115 -15.55 19.73 4.80
CA ILE A 115 -14.86 18.45 4.88
C ILE A 115 -15.03 17.91 6.30
N ASN A 116 -15.85 16.87 6.43
CA ASN A 116 -16.11 16.21 7.70
C ASN A 116 -15.29 14.93 7.79
N SER A 117 -14.71 14.67 8.96
CA SER A 117 -14.09 13.38 9.28
C SER A 117 -15.18 12.47 9.84
N ASP A 118 -15.40 11.31 9.22
CA ASP A 118 -16.33 10.31 9.74
C ASP A 118 -15.64 9.39 10.75
N LYS A 119 -14.51 8.76 10.36
CA LYS A 119 -13.65 7.90 11.21
C LYS A 119 -12.22 7.87 10.66
N ASP A 120 -11.21 7.77 11.53
CA ASP A 120 -9.80 7.42 11.21
C ASP A 120 -9.22 8.01 9.90
N GLY A 121 -9.33 9.33 9.69
CA GLY A 121 -8.73 9.99 8.52
C GLY A 121 -9.49 9.76 7.20
N ILE A 122 -10.73 9.27 7.28
CA ILE A 122 -11.68 9.17 6.18
C ILE A 122 -12.62 10.37 6.22
N TYR A 123 -12.77 11.03 5.08
CA TYR A 123 -13.48 12.29 4.95
C TYR A 123 -14.62 12.21 3.95
N SER A 124 -15.72 12.89 4.27
CA SER A 124 -16.75 13.25 3.30
C SER A 124 -16.60 14.72 2.90
N ILE A 125 -16.78 15.00 1.61
CA ILE A 125 -16.60 16.34 1.03
C ILE A 125 -17.95 16.84 0.52
N HIS A 126 -18.41 17.97 1.05
CA HIS A 126 -19.72 18.55 0.80
C HIS A 126 -19.56 19.97 0.27
N PRO A 127 -20.38 20.44 -0.66
CA PRO A 127 -20.51 21.88 -0.90
C PRO A 127 -20.85 22.61 0.40
N ARG A 128 -20.24 23.79 0.65
CA ARG A 128 -20.47 24.58 1.89
C ARG A 128 -21.95 24.89 2.14
N ARG A 129 -22.76 25.00 1.07
CA ARG A 129 -24.17 25.37 1.16
C ARG A 129 -25.01 24.39 0.35
N THR A 130 -25.70 23.48 1.02
CA THR A 130 -26.83 22.74 0.47
C THR A 130 -28.09 23.35 1.08
N THR A 131 -28.84 24.13 0.30
CA THR A 131 -30.05 24.82 0.78
C THR A 131 -31.32 23.97 0.70
N GLY A 132 -31.18 22.66 0.48
CA GLY A 132 -32.30 21.72 0.33
C GLY A 132 -32.32 20.63 1.39
N ILE A 133 -33.44 19.91 1.46
CA ILE A 133 -33.67 18.71 2.29
C ILE A 133 -32.73 17.53 1.98
N MET A 134 -31.90 17.63 0.94
CA MET A 134 -31.01 16.58 0.48
C MET A 134 -29.54 16.95 0.71
N GLU A 135 -28.80 16.05 1.34
CA GLU A 135 -27.34 16.18 1.49
C GLU A 135 -26.64 15.81 0.17
N LEU A 136 -25.66 16.63 -0.24
CA LEU A 136 -24.92 16.48 -1.49
C LEU A 136 -23.43 16.25 -1.23
N PHE A 137 -22.83 15.29 -1.93
CA PHE A 137 -21.46 14.84 -1.70
C PHE A 137 -20.65 14.85 -2.99
N VAL A 138 -19.34 15.09 -2.88
CA VAL A 138 -18.40 14.74 -3.95
C VAL A 138 -18.32 13.21 -4.01
N ALA A 139 -18.65 12.65 -5.17
CA ALA A 139 -18.87 11.24 -5.41
C ALA A 139 -18.27 10.81 -6.76
N THR A 140 -18.32 9.51 -7.06
CA THR A 140 -18.07 9.00 -8.42
C THR A 140 -19.25 8.22 -8.93
N GLU A 141 -19.50 8.31 -10.24
CA GLU A 141 -20.63 7.63 -10.87
C GLU A 141 -20.51 6.11 -10.70
N LEU A 142 -21.59 5.48 -10.20
CA LEU A 142 -21.60 4.12 -9.64
C LEU A 142 -21.22 2.98 -10.59
N ARG A 143 -21.23 3.20 -11.92
CA ARG A 143 -21.25 2.06 -12.86
C ARG A 143 -19.89 1.42 -13.12
N ASP A 144 -18.78 2.10 -12.84
CA ASP A 144 -17.47 1.51 -13.10
C ASP A 144 -16.34 2.23 -12.36
N ILE A 145 -16.29 2.11 -11.03
CA ILE A 145 -15.18 2.65 -10.24
C ILE A 145 -13.86 1.92 -10.49
N ASN A 146 -13.92 0.73 -11.11
CA ASN A 146 -12.76 -0.12 -11.32
C ASN A 146 -12.07 0.15 -12.68
N SER A 147 -12.75 0.75 -13.66
CA SER A 147 -12.06 1.30 -14.84
C SER A 147 -11.36 2.63 -14.57
N GLY A 148 -10.30 2.91 -15.33
CA GLY A 148 -9.72 4.25 -15.35
C GLY A 148 -10.63 5.16 -16.18
N GLY A 149 -11.03 6.31 -15.63
CA GLY A 149 -11.89 7.27 -16.34
C GLY A 149 -13.26 7.52 -15.73
N THR A 150 -13.60 6.91 -14.58
CA THR A 150 -14.82 7.22 -13.84
C THR A 150 -14.88 8.71 -13.49
N ILE A 151 -15.98 9.38 -13.82
CA ILE A 151 -16.15 10.81 -13.56
C ILE A 151 -16.39 11.04 -12.06
N VAL A 152 -15.75 12.07 -11.52
CA VAL A 152 -16.03 12.60 -10.18
C VAL A 152 -17.04 13.73 -10.31
N SER A 153 -18.18 13.59 -9.66
CA SER A 153 -19.31 14.52 -9.73
C SER A 153 -19.88 14.79 -8.34
N LEU A 154 -21.01 15.50 -8.28
CA LEU A 154 -21.81 15.59 -7.05
C LEU A 154 -22.93 14.55 -7.09
N GLU A 155 -23.28 13.98 -5.95
CA GLU A 155 -24.41 13.05 -5.84
C GLU A 155 -25.23 13.30 -4.57
N TYR A 156 -26.53 13.03 -4.66
CA TYR A 156 -27.48 13.11 -3.57
C TYR A 156 -27.39 11.89 -2.63
N LYS A 157 -27.63 12.14 -1.35
CA LYS A 157 -27.99 11.11 -0.37
C LYS A 157 -29.47 10.75 -0.54
N THR A 158 -29.78 9.55 -0.99
CA THR A 158 -31.17 9.05 -1.04
C THR A 158 -31.46 8.12 0.16
N PRO A 159 -32.71 8.00 0.63
CA PRO A 159 -33.08 7.11 1.76
C PRO A 159 -32.83 5.62 1.49
N ASP A 160 -33.00 5.19 0.24
CA ASP A 160 -32.62 3.88 -0.30
C ASP A 160 -31.08 3.68 -0.35
N ARG A 161 -30.34 4.77 -0.13
CA ARG A 161 -28.90 4.83 0.18
C ARG A 161 -28.71 5.25 1.66
N ASN A 162 -29.37 4.55 2.58
CA ASN A 162 -29.27 4.78 4.02
C ASN A 162 -27.80 4.72 4.50
N PRO A 163 -27.29 5.66 5.33
CA PRO A 163 -25.94 5.64 5.91
C PRO A 163 -25.56 4.37 6.69
N ALA A 164 -26.52 3.55 7.14
CA ALA A 164 -26.22 2.23 7.68
C ALA A 164 -25.74 1.21 6.62
N ASN A 165 -26.12 1.42 5.34
CA ASN A 165 -25.73 0.59 4.19
C ASN A 165 -24.61 1.24 3.34
N TYR A 166 -24.03 2.36 3.81
CA TYR A 166 -22.97 3.09 3.10
C TYR A 166 -21.69 2.27 2.88
N ASN A 167 -21.47 1.23 3.68
CA ASN A 167 -20.22 0.48 3.71
C ASN A 167 -19.99 -0.40 2.46
N VAL A 168 -21.04 -0.66 1.65
CA VAL A 168 -20.94 -1.67 0.56
C VAL A 168 -20.88 -1.04 -0.83
N PHE A 169 -21.36 0.20 -1.03
CA PHE A 169 -21.50 0.79 -2.38
C PHE A 169 -21.21 2.29 -2.50
N THR A 170 -20.71 2.97 -1.46
CA THR A 170 -20.62 4.44 -1.52
C THR A 170 -19.27 4.97 -1.95
N ASN A 171 -19.31 5.72 -3.06
CA ASN A 171 -18.16 6.38 -3.67
C ASN A 171 -17.91 7.80 -3.14
N VAL A 172 -18.31 8.06 -1.89
CA VAL A 172 -18.33 9.42 -1.31
C VAL A 172 -17.34 9.62 -0.17
N MET A 173 -16.59 8.56 0.17
CA MET A 173 -15.62 8.54 1.25
C MET A 173 -14.20 8.65 0.70
N TRP A 174 -13.45 9.62 1.21
CA TRP A 174 -12.15 10.02 0.68
C TRP A 174 -11.05 9.94 1.74
N ASN A 175 -9.93 9.33 1.41
CA ASN A 175 -8.70 9.40 2.19
C ASN A 175 -7.87 10.60 1.73
N LEU A 176 -7.62 11.55 2.62
CA LEU A 176 -6.79 12.72 2.34
C LEU A 176 -5.35 12.45 2.79
N ILE A 177 -4.50 12.03 1.85
CA ILE A 177 -3.11 11.66 2.14
C ILE A 177 -2.21 12.88 1.98
N PRO A 178 -1.57 13.39 3.06
CA PRO A 178 -0.72 14.57 2.97
C PRO A 178 0.51 14.29 2.12
N ILE A 179 0.89 15.25 1.30
CA ILE A 179 2.12 15.25 0.50
C ILE A 179 3.12 16.18 1.20
N PRO A 180 4.27 15.67 1.70
CA PRO A 180 5.32 16.51 2.26
C PRO A 180 5.78 17.54 1.23
N ILE A 181 5.80 18.83 1.59
CA ILE A 181 6.22 19.93 0.68
C ILE A 181 7.76 19.95 0.47
N GLY A 182 8.45 18.83 0.68
CA GLY A 182 9.90 18.78 0.94
C GLY A 182 10.85 18.37 -0.19
N THR A 183 10.40 17.96 -1.38
CA THR A 183 11.31 17.31 -2.36
C THR A 183 11.06 17.69 -3.83
N ILE A 184 10.89 18.99 -4.12
CA ILE A 184 11.18 19.50 -5.47
C ILE A 184 12.34 20.50 -5.35
N SER A 185 13.50 20.09 -5.86
CA SER A 185 14.75 20.86 -5.82
C SER A 185 14.79 21.91 -6.93
N ARG A 186 15.01 23.17 -6.53
CA ARG A 186 15.51 24.37 -7.27
C ARG A 186 14.62 24.93 -8.40
N THR A 187 14.44 26.24 -8.59
CA THR A 187 15.18 27.44 -8.15
C THR A 187 14.27 28.64 -8.33
N THR A 188 14.25 29.61 -7.40
CA THR A 188 14.28 31.04 -7.74
C THR A 188 14.61 31.85 -6.49
N THR A 189 15.64 32.67 -6.67
CA THR A 189 16.21 33.63 -5.75
C THR A 189 15.16 34.66 -5.34
N SER A 190 14.92 34.81 -4.04
CA SER A 190 14.50 36.09 -3.48
C SER A 190 15.03 36.25 -2.06
N THR A 191 15.45 37.48 -1.81
CA THR A 191 16.18 38.06 -0.69
C THR A 191 15.57 37.78 0.70
N PRO A 192 16.38 37.66 1.77
CA PRO A 192 15.86 37.43 3.11
C PRO A 192 15.36 38.75 3.72
N VAL A 193 14.09 38.78 4.10
CA VAL A 193 13.57 39.76 5.05
C VAL A 193 14.02 39.33 6.44
N VAL A 194 14.72 40.22 7.13
CA VAL A 194 15.14 40.11 8.52
C VAL A 194 13.90 39.94 9.39
N ALA A 195 13.76 38.77 10.03
CA ALA A 195 12.79 38.53 11.08
C ALA A 195 13.52 38.25 12.39
N ASP A 196 12.97 38.89 13.42
CA ASP A 196 13.44 39.14 14.75
C ASP A 196 13.86 37.87 15.54
N ARG A 197 15.03 37.95 16.20
CA ARG A 197 15.55 36.93 17.11
C ARG A 197 14.97 37.16 18.49
N SER A 198 13.89 36.47 18.86
CA SER A 198 13.66 36.06 20.25
C SER A 198 12.49 35.08 20.38
N GLN A 199 12.70 33.81 20.03
CA GLN A 199 11.96 32.71 20.65
C GLN A 199 12.75 31.41 20.45
N SER A 200 13.46 30.97 21.49
CA SER A 200 14.09 29.66 21.54
C SER A 200 13.00 28.58 21.62
N SER A 201 12.60 28.04 20.47
CA SER A 201 11.86 26.79 20.44
C SER A 201 12.79 25.64 20.85
N SER A 202 12.34 24.82 21.81
CA SER A 202 13.01 23.61 22.25
C SER A 202 13.48 22.79 21.06
N SER A 203 14.74 22.32 21.09
CA SER A 203 15.30 21.43 20.09
C SER A 203 14.40 20.21 19.91
N VAL A 204 13.68 20.17 18.81
CA VAL A 204 13.01 18.96 18.33
C VAL A 204 14.13 17.98 18.01
N MET A 205 14.33 16.99 18.88
CA MET A 205 15.12 15.82 18.53
C MET A 205 14.41 15.13 17.37
N ILE A 206 14.92 15.36 16.15
CA ILE A 206 14.57 14.54 15.00
C ILE A 206 15.23 13.19 15.26
N THR A 207 14.49 12.26 15.86
CA THR A 207 14.89 10.86 15.86
C THR A 207 15.11 10.47 14.39
N PRO A 208 16.28 9.95 14.00
CA PRO A 208 16.52 9.49 12.64
C PRO A 208 15.37 8.58 12.21
N PRO A 209 14.94 8.60 10.94
CA PRO A 209 13.99 7.62 10.45
C PRO A 209 14.57 6.23 10.71
N ASN A 210 13.96 5.49 11.65
CA ASN A 210 14.32 4.11 11.86
C ASN A 210 13.67 3.30 10.73
N ASN A 211 14.47 2.48 10.06
CA ASN A 211 13.98 1.59 9.00
C ASN A 211 13.69 0.19 9.55
N ASN A 212 13.57 0.06 10.88
CA ASN A 212 13.33 -1.22 11.51
C ASN A 212 11.91 -1.68 11.16
N LYS A 213 11.78 -2.86 10.56
CA LYS A 213 10.50 -3.40 10.14
C LYS A 213 10.48 -4.92 10.11
N LEU A 214 9.28 -5.45 10.09
CA LEU A 214 8.98 -6.84 9.86
C LEU A 214 8.17 -6.95 8.57
N ASP A 215 8.65 -7.70 7.60
CA ASP A 215 7.90 -8.07 6.41
C ASP A 215 7.36 -9.51 6.61
N ILE A 216 6.04 -9.65 6.59
CA ILE A 216 5.32 -10.92 6.73
C ILE A 216 4.65 -11.22 5.40
N ASP A 217 5.14 -12.23 4.70
CA ASP A 217 4.57 -12.74 3.46
C ASP A 217 3.59 -13.87 3.79
N ILE A 218 2.33 -13.71 3.39
CA ILE A 218 1.27 -14.70 3.56
C ILE A 218 0.79 -15.13 2.18
N ARG A 219 0.86 -16.44 1.90
CA ARG A 219 0.28 -17.03 0.70
C ARG A 219 -1.02 -17.73 1.05
N THR A 220 -2.10 -17.38 0.37
CA THR A 220 -3.35 -18.14 0.48
C THR A 220 -3.18 -19.55 -0.11
N GLY A 221 -3.95 -20.51 0.37
CA GLY A 221 -3.89 -21.90 -0.10
C GLY A 221 -4.92 -22.16 -1.19
N GLY A 222 -5.42 -23.40 -1.21
CA GLY A 222 -6.48 -23.81 -2.14
C GLY A 222 -7.82 -23.09 -1.95
N ASP A 223 -7.95 -22.26 -0.92
CA ASP A 223 -9.13 -21.45 -0.61
C ASP A 223 -8.71 -20.00 -0.33
N ASN A 224 -9.52 -19.06 -0.79
CA ASN A 224 -9.28 -17.63 -0.69
C ASN A 224 -9.61 -17.07 0.71
N LEU A 225 -9.16 -15.85 0.98
CA LEU A 225 -9.65 -15.05 2.11
C LEU A 225 -10.80 -14.19 1.58
N GLU A 226 -12.03 -14.52 1.91
CA GLU A 226 -13.22 -13.73 1.54
C GLU A 226 -13.73 -12.91 2.70
N GLN A 227 -14.23 -11.72 2.41
CA GLN A 227 -14.99 -10.97 3.40
C GLN A 227 -16.35 -11.62 3.65
N ARG A 228 -16.71 -11.79 4.91
CA ARG A 228 -18.03 -12.28 5.31
C ARG A 228 -18.61 -11.36 6.38
N ASP A 229 -19.92 -11.16 6.33
CA ASP A 229 -20.59 -10.27 7.27
C ASP A 229 -20.40 -10.71 8.73
N HIS A 230 -20.36 -12.02 8.97
CA HIS A 230 -20.25 -12.64 10.30
C HIS A 230 -18.82 -12.91 10.76
N GLN A 231 -17.81 -12.53 9.98
CA GLN A 231 -16.40 -12.77 10.28
C GLN A 231 -15.60 -11.47 10.20
N GLU A 232 -14.70 -11.28 11.15
CA GLU A 232 -13.75 -10.18 11.11
C GLU A 232 -12.66 -10.45 10.07
N ASN A 233 -12.06 -9.36 9.64
CA ASN A 233 -10.83 -9.44 8.86
C ASN A 233 -9.68 -9.92 9.76
N PRO A 234 -8.69 -10.63 9.20
CA PRO A 234 -7.55 -11.09 9.97
C PRO A 234 -6.77 -9.94 10.61
N GLU A 235 -6.20 -10.22 11.78
CA GLU A 235 -5.40 -9.36 12.63
C GLU A 235 -4.04 -10.02 12.84
N ILE A 236 -2.97 -9.23 12.87
CA ILE A 236 -1.65 -9.69 13.30
C ILE A 236 -1.29 -9.06 14.64
N THR A 237 -0.86 -9.88 15.58
CA THR A 237 -0.21 -9.42 16.82
C THR A 237 1.25 -9.85 16.81
N VAL A 238 2.16 -8.92 17.10
CA VAL A 238 3.60 -9.19 17.25
C VAL A 238 3.99 -8.93 18.68
N GLU A 239 4.47 -9.97 19.36
CA GLU A 239 4.98 -9.86 20.73
C GLU A 239 6.48 -9.55 20.72
N ILE A 240 6.85 -8.48 21.41
CA ILE A 240 8.22 -7.97 21.47
C ILE A 240 8.60 -7.83 22.94
N ALA A 241 9.63 -8.55 23.38
CA ALA A 241 10.12 -8.48 24.75
C ALA A 241 10.58 -7.06 25.09
N GLY A 242 10.26 -6.63 26.32
CA GLY A 242 10.57 -5.29 26.81
C GLY A 242 9.78 -4.15 26.13
N HIS A 243 8.87 -4.47 25.21
CA HIS A 243 8.07 -3.49 24.47
C HIS A 243 6.58 -3.85 24.52
N ARG A 244 5.72 -2.89 24.14
CA ARG A 244 4.30 -3.19 23.93
C ARG A 244 4.13 -4.02 22.66
N SER A 245 3.28 -5.03 22.71
CA SER A 245 2.91 -5.79 21.52
C SER A 245 2.31 -4.87 20.45
N ILE A 246 2.65 -5.13 19.19
CA ILE A 246 2.09 -4.40 18.06
C ILE A 246 0.89 -5.18 17.55
N VAL A 247 -0.27 -4.53 17.48
CA VAL A 247 -1.49 -5.11 16.94
C VAL A 247 -1.84 -4.39 15.65
N LEU A 248 -1.96 -5.15 14.55
CA LEU A 248 -2.37 -4.66 13.25
C LEU A 248 -3.69 -5.32 12.86
N PRO A 249 -4.84 -4.65 13.10
CA PRO A 249 -6.13 -5.18 12.70
C PRO A 249 -6.32 -5.05 11.19
N ASN A 250 -7.21 -5.88 10.63
CA ASN A 250 -7.64 -5.81 9.23
C ASN A 250 -6.46 -5.82 8.24
N ILE A 251 -5.59 -6.82 8.34
CA ILE A 251 -4.35 -6.91 7.53
C ILE A 251 -4.63 -7.01 6.04
N ASN A 252 -5.80 -7.52 5.65
CA ASN A 252 -6.27 -7.58 4.26
C ASN A 252 -6.99 -6.31 3.80
N LYS A 253 -7.15 -5.28 4.65
CA LYS A 253 -7.71 -3.97 4.30
C LYS A 253 -9.06 -4.06 3.61
N ASN A 254 -9.92 -4.95 4.09
CA ASN A 254 -11.19 -5.28 3.47
C ASN A 254 -11.13 -5.85 2.04
N GLN A 255 -10.01 -6.43 1.64
CA GLN A 255 -9.87 -7.04 0.32
C GLN A 255 -9.99 -8.55 0.42
N THR A 256 -10.61 -9.14 -0.61
CA THR A 256 -10.52 -10.58 -0.84
C THR A 256 -9.11 -10.91 -1.31
N TRP A 257 -8.45 -11.89 -0.69
CA TRP A 257 -7.21 -12.45 -1.22
C TRP A 257 -7.53 -13.74 -1.94
N VAL A 258 -7.46 -13.73 -3.27
CA VAL A 258 -7.80 -14.89 -4.11
C VAL A 258 -6.92 -16.10 -3.78
N ASN A 259 -7.32 -17.31 -4.18
CA ASN A 259 -6.57 -18.53 -3.90
C ASN A 259 -5.14 -18.47 -4.48
N ASN A 260 -4.19 -19.11 -3.80
CA ASN A 260 -2.76 -19.14 -4.14
C ASN A 260 -2.03 -17.79 -4.31
N SER A 261 -2.69 -16.66 -3.99
CA SER A 261 -2.09 -15.32 -4.06
C SER A 261 -1.14 -15.04 -2.89
N LEU A 262 -0.18 -14.14 -3.09
CA LEU A 262 0.83 -13.75 -2.11
C LEU A 262 0.64 -12.30 -1.68
N HIS A 263 0.64 -12.07 -0.37
CA HIS A 263 0.44 -10.75 0.23
C HIS A 263 1.53 -10.46 1.26
N ARG A 264 2.16 -9.28 1.16
CA ARG A 264 3.13 -8.79 2.14
C ARG A 264 2.49 -7.77 3.08
N ILE A 265 2.67 -8.01 4.37
CA ILE A 265 2.32 -7.09 5.44
C ILE A 265 3.62 -6.55 6.04
N THR A 266 3.80 -5.23 5.98
CA THR A 266 4.96 -4.57 6.59
C THR A 266 4.56 -3.92 7.91
N ILE A 267 5.21 -4.31 8.99
CA ILE A 267 4.99 -3.79 10.34
C ILE A 267 6.24 -2.99 10.75
N PRO A 268 6.13 -1.67 10.99
CA PRO A 268 7.25 -0.89 11.52
C PRO A 268 7.56 -1.35 12.95
N LEU A 269 8.85 -1.46 13.27
CA LEU A 269 9.32 -1.87 14.59
C LEU A 269 9.96 -0.67 15.33
N PRO A 270 10.02 -0.71 16.68
CA PRO A 270 10.72 0.31 17.46
C PRO A 270 12.20 0.45 17.06
N ALA A 271 12.75 1.66 17.14
CA ALA A 271 14.16 1.91 16.83
C ALA A 271 15.13 1.12 17.73
N THR A 272 14.70 0.82 18.96
CA THR A 272 15.47 0.13 20.00
C THR A 272 15.34 -1.40 19.95
N VAL A 273 14.57 -1.95 19.01
CA VAL A 273 14.33 -3.39 18.94
C VAL A 273 15.59 -4.13 18.46
N ASN A 274 15.89 -5.25 19.11
CA ASN A 274 16.84 -6.24 18.62
C ASN A 274 16.11 -7.46 18.06
N PRO A 275 16.73 -8.23 17.15
CA PRO A 275 16.12 -9.46 16.64
C PRO A 275 15.71 -10.45 17.75
N GLU A 276 16.47 -10.50 18.86
CA GLU A 276 16.19 -11.37 20.01
C GLU A 276 14.92 -10.99 20.81
N ASP A 277 14.46 -9.75 20.65
CA ASP A 277 13.26 -9.24 21.33
C ASP A 277 11.99 -9.78 20.68
N LEU A 278 12.03 -10.17 19.40
CA LEU A 278 10.87 -10.69 18.69
C LEU A 278 10.56 -12.12 19.16
N LYS A 279 9.39 -12.31 19.78
CA LYS A 279 9.01 -13.58 20.43
C LYS A 279 8.05 -14.41 19.59
N SER A 280 6.91 -13.84 19.26
CA SER A 280 5.84 -14.55 18.57
C SER A 280 5.12 -13.62 17.60
N ILE A 281 4.53 -14.23 16.57
CA ILE A 281 3.57 -13.58 15.69
C ILE A 281 2.31 -14.41 15.73
N THR A 282 1.20 -13.77 16.06
CA THR A 282 -0.11 -14.39 16.05
C THR A 282 -0.92 -13.81 14.90
N ILE A 283 -1.49 -14.67 14.06
CA ILE A 283 -2.50 -14.29 13.06
C ILE A 283 -3.84 -14.79 13.56
N THR A 284 -4.77 -13.89 13.82
CA THR A 284 -6.11 -14.22 14.34
C THR A 284 -7.18 -13.74 13.38
N ARG A 285 -8.27 -14.50 13.26
CA ARG A 285 -9.48 -14.11 12.53
C ARG A 285 -10.71 -14.49 13.35
N LYS A 286 -11.38 -13.48 13.89
CA LYS A 286 -12.50 -13.64 14.84
C LYS A 286 -13.84 -13.73 14.12
N THR A 287 -14.83 -14.34 14.75
CA THR A 287 -16.23 -14.27 14.33
C THR A 287 -16.93 -13.14 15.09
N LYS A 288 -17.78 -12.35 14.41
CA LYS A 288 -18.38 -11.14 15.01
C LYS A 288 -19.50 -11.47 16.01
N GLN A 289 -20.27 -12.53 15.79
CA GLN A 289 -21.34 -13.00 16.68
C GLN A 289 -21.58 -14.50 16.49
N TRP A 290 -21.96 -15.17 17.57
CA TRP A 290 -22.36 -16.59 17.57
C TRP A 290 -23.83 -16.74 17.18
N ASN A 291 -24.10 -17.15 15.94
CA ASN A 291 -25.40 -17.68 15.53
C ASN A 291 -25.18 -18.89 14.59
N ARG A 292 -26.10 -19.87 14.65
CA ARG A 292 -25.98 -21.12 13.86
C ARG A 292 -25.89 -20.87 12.35
N ASP A 293 -26.51 -19.78 11.88
CA ASP A 293 -26.51 -19.35 10.48
C ASP A 293 -25.18 -18.70 10.04
N GLY A 294 -24.44 -18.08 10.98
CA GLY A 294 -23.13 -17.47 10.72
C GLY A 294 -22.00 -18.47 10.50
N LEU A 295 -22.16 -19.71 10.98
CA LEU A 295 -21.17 -20.79 10.78
C LEU A 295 -21.13 -21.30 9.34
N VAL A 296 -22.29 -21.37 8.67
CA VAL A 296 -22.42 -21.88 7.29
C VAL A 296 -21.98 -20.83 6.26
N SER A 297 -22.04 -19.54 6.63
CA SER A 297 -21.68 -18.41 5.78
C SER A 297 -20.30 -17.82 6.08
N SER A 298 -19.57 -18.38 7.06
CA SER A 298 -18.20 -17.97 7.36
C SER A 298 -17.22 -18.52 6.33
N ASP A 299 -16.14 -17.78 6.11
CA ASP A 299 -15.12 -18.15 5.16
C ASP A 299 -14.10 -19.10 5.80
N ASN A 300 -13.63 -20.04 5.00
CA ASN A 300 -12.75 -21.13 5.41
C ASN A 300 -11.34 -21.01 4.80
N TRP A 301 -10.87 -19.77 4.75
CA TRP A 301 -9.55 -19.36 4.27
C TRP A 301 -8.43 -20.31 4.65
N THR A 302 -7.63 -20.68 3.66
CA THR A 302 -6.43 -21.48 3.86
C THR A 302 -5.17 -20.66 3.63
N VAL A 303 -4.13 -20.95 4.42
CA VAL A 303 -2.79 -20.37 4.27
C VAL A 303 -1.84 -21.49 3.90
N SER A 304 -1.13 -21.36 2.79
CA SER A 304 -0.17 -22.36 2.28
C SER A 304 1.28 -22.02 2.62
N ASN A 305 1.59 -20.74 2.83
CA ASN A 305 2.90 -20.29 3.27
C ASN A 305 2.79 -19.03 4.15
N VAL A 306 3.64 -18.97 5.18
CA VAL A 306 3.94 -17.73 5.91
C VAL A 306 5.45 -17.60 6.05
N ALA A 307 6.03 -16.54 5.50
CA ALA A 307 7.43 -16.20 5.67
C ALA A 307 7.59 -14.88 6.42
N VAL A 308 8.51 -14.84 7.37
CA VAL A 308 8.71 -13.70 8.27
C VAL A 308 10.16 -13.26 8.19
N VAL A 309 10.35 -12.00 7.80
CA VAL A 309 11.66 -11.38 7.64
C VAL A 309 11.72 -10.10 8.46
N ALA A 310 12.68 -10.02 9.38
CA ALA A 310 13.00 -8.77 10.06
C ALA A 310 14.11 -8.03 9.34
N ILE A 311 13.96 -6.72 9.21
CA ILE A 311 15.00 -5.78 8.78
C ILE A 311 15.22 -4.86 9.97
N ILE A 312 16.32 -5.06 10.69
CA ILE A 312 16.68 -4.29 11.88
C ILE A 312 18.09 -3.78 11.69
N ASN A 313 18.32 -2.47 11.85
CA ASN A 313 19.61 -1.82 11.63
C ASN A 313 20.21 -2.17 10.25
N ASN A 314 19.36 -2.15 9.21
CA ASN A 314 19.67 -2.55 7.82
C ASN A 314 20.15 -4.00 7.63
N LYS A 315 20.05 -4.85 8.66
CA LYS A 315 20.34 -6.27 8.57
C LYS A 315 19.05 -7.07 8.41
N GLN A 316 18.97 -7.83 7.33
CA GLN A 316 17.87 -8.75 7.05
C GLN A 316 18.09 -10.09 7.78
N THR A 317 17.08 -10.55 8.51
CA THR A 317 17.08 -11.84 9.23
C THR A 317 15.79 -12.58 8.93
N ASN A 318 15.89 -13.82 8.42
CA ASN A 318 14.72 -14.70 8.25
C ASN A 318 14.38 -15.31 9.62
N LEU A 319 13.22 -14.97 10.16
CA LEU A 319 12.79 -15.41 11.50
C LEU A 319 11.94 -16.67 11.45
N ALA A 320 11.17 -16.83 10.36
CA ALA A 320 10.37 -18.02 10.15
C ALA A 320 10.03 -18.21 8.67
N ASN A 321 9.85 -19.47 8.27
CA ASN A 321 9.30 -19.84 6.98
C ASN A 321 8.48 -21.12 7.15
N TYR A 322 7.16 -20.98 7.22
CA TYR A 322 6.22 -22.07 7.32
C TYR A 322 5.66 -22.34 5.94
N THR A 323 5.93 -23.52 5.38
CA THR A 323 5.42 -23.93 4.06
C THR A 323 4.79 -25.30 4.20
N SER A 324 3.66 -25.50 3.53
CA SER A 324 3.06 -26.83 3.45
C SER A 324 3.98 -27.79 2.69
N ALA A 325 4.22 -28.99 3.21
CA ALA A 325 5.14 -29.96 2.61
C ALA A 325 4.69 -30.55 1.26
N ARG A 326 3.47 -30.22 0.77
CA ARG A 326 2.98 -30.66 -0.54
C ARG A 326 2.31 -29.49 -1.28
N PRO A 327 2.43 -29.41 -2.62
CA PRO A 327 1.64 -28.49 -3.43
C PRO A 327 0.15 -28.67 -3.10
N HIS A 328 -0.58 -27.57 -2.90
CA HIS A 328 -2.01 -27.52 -2.50
C HIS A 328 -2.36 -27.87 -1.06
N ASN A 329 -1.41 -28.29 -0.22
CA ASN A 329 -1.66 -28.41 1.21
C ASN A 329 -1.66 -27.02 1.88
N LYS A 330 -2.34 -26.92 3.01
CA LYS A 330 -2.34 -25.71 3.84
C LYS A 330 -1.40 -25.89 5.03
N VAL A 331 -0.67 -24.85 5.39
CA VAL A 331 -0.05 -24.71 6.72
C VAL A 331 -1.15 -24.55 7.76
N PHE A 332 -2.16 -23.73 7.46
CA PHE A 332 -3.26 -23.49 8.37
C PHE A 332 -4.58 -23.31 7.62
N ARG A 333 -5.69 -23.69 8.24
CA ARG A 333 -7.03 -23.30 7.78
C ARG A 333 -7.75 -22.53 8.87
N PHE A 334 -8.09 -21.28 8.55
CA PHE A 334 -9.01 -20.50 9.35
C PHE A 334 -10.42 -21.06 9.15
N LYS A 335 -11.11 -21.38 10.24
CA LYS A 335 -12.52 -21.79 10.22
C LYS A 335 -13.29 -20.98 11.26
N ALA A 336 -14.57 -20.74 11.01
CA ALA A 336 -15.48 -20.38 12.10
C ALA A 336 -15.67 -21.61 12.99
N MET A 337 -15.16 -21.54 14.22
CA MET A 337 -15.33 -22.63 15.19
C MET A 337 -16.76 -22.60 15.72
N SER A 338 -17.41 -23.77 15.68
CA SER A 338 -18.56 -24.06 16.52
C SER A 338 -18.08 -24.17 17.97
N GLY A 339 -18.60 -23.41 18.93
CA GLY A 339 -18.25 -23.51 20.35
C GLY A 339 -18.25 -24.97 20.82
N GLY A 340 -17.08 -25.42 21.29
CA GLY A 340 -16.78 -26.80 21.65
C GLY A 340 -15.34 -27.15 21.24
N ASP A 341 -14.49 -27.30 22.24
CA ASP A 341 -13.09 -27.75 22.22
C ASP A 341 -12.02 -26.65 22.06
N GLU A 342 -11.75 -25.99 23.19
CA GLU A 342 -10.66 -25.02 23.44
C GLU A 342 -9.26 -25.66 23.51
N THR A 343 -9.09 -26.95 23.17
CA THR A 343 -7.79 -27.65 23.29
C THR A 343 -7.04 -27.66 21.96
N GLY A 344 -6.72 -26.49 21.43
CA GLY A 344 -5.78 -26.35 20.32
C GLY A 344 -4.34 -26.38 20.82
N GLU A 345 -3.85 -27.53 21.31
CA GLU A 345 -2.42 -27.70 21.59
C GLU A 345 -1.61 -27.54 20.29
N ILE A 346 -0.85 -26.45 20.23
CA ILE A 346 0.05 -26.09 19.14
C ILE A 346 1.30 -26.96 19.27
N ASN A 347 1.26 -28.18 18.73
CA ASN A 347 2.48 -28.99 18.58
C ASN A 347 2.61 -29.70 17.22
N SER A 348 1.78 -29.36 16.23
CA SER A 348 2.03 -29.75 14.85
C SER A 348 1.71 -28.61 13.88
N VAL A 349 2.59 -28.36 12.91
CA VAL A 349 2.58 -27.23 11.95
C VAL A 349 1.34 -27.23 11.01
N TYR A 350 0.40 -28.15 11.20
CA TYR A 350 -0.84 -28.29 10.43
C TYR A 350 -2.06 -28.09 11.33
N GLY A 351 -2.36 -26.83 11.65
CA GLY A 351 -3.43 -26.45 12.58
C GLY A 351 -4.78 -26.11 11.92
N TRP A 352 -5.84 -26.08 12.74
CA TRP A 352 -7.17 -25.60 12.40
C TRP A 352 -7.68 -24.68 13.50
N GLY A 353 -8.32 -23.57 13.16
CA GLY A 353 -8.95 -22.70 14.16
C GLY A 353 -9.09 -21.26 13.73
N THR A 354 -9.34 -20.37 14.67
CA THR A 354 -9.46 -18.92 14.44
C THR A 354 -8.12 -18.19 14.61
N GLU A 355 -7.09 -18.88 15.11
CA GLU A 355 -5.79 -18.30 15.44
C GLU A 355 -4.66 -19.25 15.10
N VAL A 356 -3.54 -18.69 14.61
CA VAL A 356 -2.26 -19.40 14.49
C VAL A 356 -1.17 -18.58 15.15
N ASN A 357 -0.48 -19.18 16.13
CA ASN A 357 0.70 -18.62 16.75
C ASN A 357 1.96 -19.18 16.07
N LEU A 358 2.82 -18.28 15.61
CA LEU A 358 4.07 -18.58 14.92
C LEU A 358 5.22 -18.29 15.88
N ALA A 359 5.81 -19.35 16.43
CA ALA A 359 7.01 -19.26 17.24
C ALA A 359 8.22 -18.87 16.37
N LEU A 360 8.83 -17.72 16.65
CA LEU A 360 9.96 -17.24 15.86
C LEU A 360 11.22 -18.04 16.23
N SER A 361 11.70 -18.86 15.31
CA SER A 361 12.94 -19.59 15.50
C SER A 361 14.11 -18.65 15.24
N GLN A 362 14.77 -18.23 16.31
CA GLN A 362 15.95 -17.37 16.23
C GLN A 362 17.20 -18.13 15.78
N ARG A 363 17.07 -19.31 15.13
CA ARG A 363 18.25 -20.03 14.66
C ARG A 363 18.93 -19.15 13.61
N PRO A 364 20.13 -18.61 13.88
CA PRO A 364 20.88 -17.97 12.84
C PRO A 364 21.17 -19.09 11.86
N THR A 365 20.56 -19.06 10.68
CA THR A 365 21.15 -19.78 9.57
C THR A 365 22.42 -19.01 9.26
N ALA A 366 23.49 -19.38 9.98
CA ALA A 366 24.84 -19.07 9.57
C ALA A 366 24.93 -19.62 8.15
N THR A 367 24.77 -18.72 7.18
CA THR A 367 25.15 -19.00 5.80
C THR A 367 26.62 -19.37 5.90
N PRO A 368 27.04 -20.58 5.46
CA PRO A 368 28.45 -20.93 5.50
C PRO A 368 29.21 -19.82 4.78
N ALA A 369 30.15 -19.18 5.48
CA ALA A 369 31.06 -18.27 4.83
C ALA A 369 31.72 -19.07 3.68
N PRO A 370 31.63 -18.62 2.42
CA PRO A 370 32.33 -19.31 1.36
C PRO A 370 33.81 -19.25 1.68
N ALA A 371 34.46 -20.42 1.66
CA ALA A 371 35.91 -20.50 1.70
C ALA A 371 36.45 -19.55 0.61
N ARG A 372 37.36 -18.65 1.00
CA ARG A 372 37.97 -17.66 0.13
C ARG A 372 38.88 -18.37 -0.87
N ALA A 373 38.29 -18.94 -1.91
CA ALA A 373 39.01 -19.33 -3.11
C ALA A 373 39.06 -18.11 -4.03
N THR A 374 40.27 -17.58 -4.24
CA THR A 374 40.59 -16.49 -5.17
C THR A 374 40.56 -16.98 -6.63
N THR A 375 39.43 -17.51 -7.06
CA THR A 375 39.11 -17.64 -8.48
C THR A 375 38.19 -16.49 -8.86
N VAL A 376 38.49 -15.80 -9.97
CA VAL A 376 37.61 -14.77 -10.53
C VAL A 376 36.36 -15.48 -11.06
N VAL A 377 35.39 -15.70 -10.17
CA VAL A 377 34.08 -16.24 -10.55
C VAL A 377 33.26 -15.08 -11.08
N ASN A 378 32.77 -15.22 -12.32
CA ASN A 378 31.83 -14.25 -12.89
C ASN A 378 30.68 -13.99 -11.90
N PRO A 379 30.21 -12.74 -11.74
CA PRO A 379 29.09 -12.47 -10.83
C PRO A 379 27.89 -13.35 -11.17
N ILE A 380 27.13 -13.75 -10.15
CA ILE A 380 25.96 -14.62 -10.31
C ILE A 380 24.73 -13.87 -9.85
N ILE A 381 23.71 -13.77 -10.70
CA ILE A 381 22.41 -13.21 -10.35
C ILE A 381 21.41 -14.33 -10.11
N LYS A 382 20.67 -14.24 -9.01
CA LYS A 382 19.52 -15.09 -8.68
C LYS A 382 18.26 -14.24 -8.76
N ILE A 383 17.30 -14.65 -9.58
CA ILE A 383 16.02 -13.97 -9.82
C ILE A 383 14.93 -14.91 -9.34
N GLU A 384 14.12 -14.46 -8.40
CA GLU A 384 12.98 -15.18 -7.84
C GLU A 384 11.71 -14.39 -8.17
N THR A 385 10.77 -15.01 -8.86
CA THR A 385 9.52 -14.38 -9.30
C THR A 385 8.31 -15.18 -8.85
N LEU A 386 7.18 -14.50 -8.65
CA LEU A 386 5.84 -15.11 -8.61
C LEU A 386 5.02 -14.46 -9.72
N THR A 387 4.45 -15.29 -10.59
CA THR A 387 3.39 -14.86 -11.52
C THR A 387 2.09 -14.62 -10.75
N GLY A 388 1.35 -13.60 -11.11
CA GLY A 388 0.08 -13.25 -10.48
C GLY A 388 -1.10 -13.91 -11.18
N GLY A 389 -2.18 -13.15 -11.34
CA GLY A 389 -3.44 -13.63 -11.94
C GLY A 389 -3.41 -13.96 -13.44
N ASP A 390 -2.25 -13.89 -14.10
CA ASP A 390 -2.05 -14.07 -15.55
C ASP A 390 -0.61 -14.55 -15.75
N ASP A 391 -0.43 -15.46 -16.69
CA ASP A 391 0.80 -16.22 -16.87
C ASP A 391 1.85 -15.42 -17.64
N LEU A 392 3.07 -15.95 -17.69
CA LEU A 392 4.03 -15.59 -18.73
C LEU A 392 4.01 -16.73 -19.74
N ARG A 393 3.51 -16.51 -20.96
CA ARG A 393 3.29 -17.59 -21.94
C ARG A 393 4.56 -18.24 -22.47
N GLY A 394 5.70 -17.57 -22.40
CA GLY A 394 6.95 -18.07 -23.00
C GLY A 394 6.93 -17.95 -24.51
N GLY A 395 7.69 -18.80 -25.21
CA GLY A 395 7.86 -18.70 -26.67
C GLY A 395 8.53 -17.37 -27.06
N ASN A 396 7.74 -16.42 -27.57
CA ASN A 396 8.19 -15.07 -27.92
C ASN A 396 7.97 -14.06 -26.78
N ASP A 397 7.19 -14.41 -25.78
CA ASP A 397 6.80 -13.61 -24.63
C ASP A 397 7.67 -14.01 -23.42
N ASN A 398 8.77 -13.28 -23.22
CA ASN A 398 9.84 -13.66 -22.29
C ASN A 398 10.19 -12.52 -21.35
N LEU A 399 10.75 -12.90 -20.20
CA LEU A 399 11.34 -11.95 -19.26
C LEU A 399 12.81 -11.71 -19.62
N ASN A 400 13.19 -10.44 -19.76
CA ASN A 400 14.56 -9.98 -19.80
C ASN A 400 14.85 -9.12 -18.55
N VAL A 401 16.08 -9.19 -18.05
CA VAL A 401 16.57 -8.34 -16.95
C VAL A 401 17.73 -7.51 -17.44
N LEU A 402 17.71 -6.21 -17.15
CA LEU A 402 18.78 -5.27 -17.45
C LEU A 402 19.34 -4.74 -16.14
N ILE A 403 20.64 -4.91 -15.93
CA ILE A 403 21.38 -4.27 -14.84
C ILE A 403 21.97 -2.98 -15.40
N ARG A 404 21.51 -1.81 -14.92
CA ARG A 404 22.08 -0.52 -15.33
C ARG A 404 23.22 -0.13 -14.39
N LEU A 405 24.38 0.16 -14.96
CA LEU A 405 25.56 0.58 -14.22
C LEU A 405 25.82 2.06 -14.45
N LYS A 406 26.15 2.80 -13.38
CA LYS A 406 26.49 4.22 -13.44
C LYS A 406 27.96 4.50 -13.81
N ILE A 407 28.73 3.45 -14.13
CA ILE A 407 30.12 3.56 -14.63
C ILE A 407 30.10 4.29 -15.96
N ARG A 408 31.08 5.16 -16.24
CA ARG A 408 31.20 5.86 -17.53
C ARG A 408 32.19 5.16 -18.48
N PRO A 409 31.87 5.00 -19.78
CA PRO A 409 30.56 5.28 -20.38
C PRO A 409 29.47 4.35 -19.80
N VAL A 410 28.24 4.87 -19.67
CA VAL A 410 27.09 4.14 -19.09
C VAL A 410 26.99 2.77 -19.73
N ARG A 411 26.96 1.74 -18.88
CA ARG A 411 26.96 0.33 -19.31
C ARG A 411 25.72 -0.35 -18.79
N ASN A 412 25.09 -1.12 -19.66
CA ASN A 412 23.97 -1.97 -19.28
C ASN A 412 24.37 -3.42 -19.52
N ILE A 413 24.09 -4.30 -18.55
CA ILE A 413 24.26 -5.74 -18.71
C ILE A 413 22.88 -6.36 -18.91
N SER A 414 22.67 -6.93 -20.10
CA SER A 414 21.40 -7.56 -20.49
C SER A 414 21.44 -9.06 -20.23
N LEU A 415 20.46 -9.56 -19.49
CA LEU A 415 20.19 -10.97 -19.25
C LEU A 415 18.86 -11.28 -19.94
N ASN A 416 18.96 -11.81 -21.16
CA ASN A 416 17.78 -12.07 -21.98
C ASN A 416 17.22 -13.47 -21.72
N ASN A 417 15.92 -13.62 -21.93
CA ASN A 417 15.22 -14.89 -21.91
C ASN A 417 15.41 -15.65 -20.58
N ILE A 418 15.12 -14.96 -19.47
CA ILE A 418 15.23 -15.49 -18.11
C ILE A 418 14.44 -16.79 -17.98
N ASN A 419 13.23 -16.83 -18.54
CA ASN A 419 12.33 -17.99 -18.53
C ASN A 419 12.66 -19.07 -19.58
N ASN A 420 13.76 -18.97 -20.34
CA ASN A 420 14.14 -19.96 -21.37
C ASN A 420 13.03 -20.30 -22.39
N ARG A 421 12.17 -19.34 -22.75
CA ARG A 421 10.97 -19.58 -23.58
C ARG A 421 9.94 -20.52 -22.97
N GLN A 422 10.08 -20.90 -21.71
CA GLN A 422 9.10 -21.69 -21.00
C GLN A 422 7.97 -20.79 -20.52
N SER A 423 6.76 -21.35 -20.49
CA SER A 423 5.63 -20.72 -19.83
C SER A 423 5.76 -20.82 -18.31
N TRP A 424 5.33 -19.77 -17.62
CA TRP A 424 5.19 -19.72 -16.16
C TRP A 424 3.72 -19.46 -15.85
N GLY A 425 2.99 -20.50 -15.49
CA GLY A 425 1.54 -20.44 -15.25
C GLY A 425 1.14 -19.47 -14.13
N ASN A 426 -0.15 -19.20 -13.96
CA ASN A 426 -0.63 -18.28 -12.92
C ASN A 426 -0.23 -18.75 -11.51
N PHE A 427 0.10 -17.81 -10.63
CA PHE A 427 0.43 -18.06 -9.22
C PHE A 427 1.58 -19.05 -8.97
N THR A 428 2.52 -19.20 -9.91
CA THR A 428 3.69 -20.08 -9.78
C THR A 428 4.97 -19.31 -9.45
N GLU A 429 5.78 -19.86 -8.54
CA GLU A 429 7.11 -19.32 -8.23
C GLU A 429 8.17 -19.92 -9.16
N HIS A 430 9.08 -19.06 -9.62
CA HIS A 430 10.21 -19.46 -10.43
C HIS A 430 11.49 -18.87 -9.86
N THR A 431 12.54 -19.69 -9.76
CA THR A 431 13.89 -19.26 -9.38
C THR A 431 14.83 -19.54 -10.54
N VAL A 432 15.51 -18.52 -11.03
CA VAL A 432 16.48 -18.63 -12.11
C VAL A 432 17.81 -18.03 -11.65
N THR A 433 18.88 -18.78 -11.86
CA THR A 433 20.25 -18.33 -11.60
C THR A 433 20.99 -18.18 -12.92
N ARG A 434 21.66 -17.04 -13.13
CA ARG A 434 22.46 -16.79 -14.33
C ARG A 434 23.85 -16.24 -13.98
N PRO A 435 24.89 -16.63 -14.72
CA PRO A 435 26.13 -15.85 -14.71
C PRO A 435 25.87 -14.49 -15.36
N VAL A 436 26.49 -13.45 -14.82
CA VAL A 436 26.49 -12.10 -15.37
C VAL A 436 27.80 -11.93 -16.12
N SER A 437 27.71 -11.92 -17.45
CA SER A 437 28.86 -11.72 -18.33
C SER A 437 29.10 -10.23 -18.57
N GLY A 438 30.34 -9.78 -18.47
CA GLY A 438 30.71 -8.39 -18.70
C GLY A 438 32.08 -8.04 -18.11
N LEU A 439 32.47 -6.77 -18.23
CA LEU A 439 33.62 -6.26 -17.48
C LEU A 439 33.34 -6.31 -15.96
N PRO A 440 34.39 -6.42 -15.13
CA PRO A 440 34.24 -6.35 -13.68
C PRO A 440 33.50 -5.07 -13.23
N PHE A 441 32.60 -5.22 -12.27
CA PHE A 441 31.87 -4.13 -11.62
C PHE A 441 31.64 -4.50 -10.14
N SER A 442 31.39 -3.49 -9.32
CA SER A 442 31.07 -3.64 -7.89
C SER A 442 29.58 -3.39 -7.62
N PHE A 443 29.11 -3.69 -6.41
CA PHE A 443 27.74 -3.35 -6.01
C PHE A 443 27.45 -1.86 -6.11
N ASP A 444 28.44 -1.02 -5.78
CA ASP A 444 28.27 0.43 -5.77
C ASP A 444 28.12 1.00 -7.18
N ASP A 445 28.50 0.25 -8.21
CA ASP A 445 28.35 0.65 -9.61
C ASP A 445 26.92 0.47 -10.14
N ILE A 446 26.08 -0.29 -9.43
CA ILE A 446 24.70 -0.58 -9.86
C ILE A 446 23.82 0.63 -9.58
N GLU A 447 23.12 1.09 -10.62
CA GLU A 447 22.16 2.20 -10.53
C GLU A 447 20.77 1.67 -10.19
N ASP A 448 20.26 0.77 -11.03
CA ASP A 448 18.95 0.13 -10.86
C ASP A 448 18.82 -1.14 -11.72
N ILE A 449 17.72 -1.85 -11.53
CA ILE A 449 17.37 -3.05 -12.31
C ILE A 449 16.12 -2.76 -13.15
N VAL A 450 16.13 -3.10 -14.43
CA VAL A 450 14.96 -2.99 -15.30
C VAL A 450 14.51 -4.38 -15.75
N LEU A 451 13.26 -4.73 -15.50
CA LEU A 451 12.63 -5.89 -16.11
C LEU A 451 11.97 -5.47 -17.41
N ARG A 452 12.10 -6.30 -18.45
CA ARG A 452 11.46 -6.10 -19.75
C ARG A 452 10.73 -7.36 -20.19
N HIS A 453 9.46 -7.23 -20.49
CA HIS A 453 8.66 -8.26 -21.12
C HIS A 453 8.78 -8.16 -22.65
N THR A 454 9.07 -9.25 -23.33
CA THR A 454 9.26 -9.25 -24.80
C THR A 454 7.99 -9.52 -25.58
N GLY A 455 6.84 -9.67 -24.91
CA GLY A 455 5.61 -10.01 -25.62
C GLY A 455 5.28 -9.03 -26.73
N ALA A 456 4.76 -9.55 -27.84
CA ALA A 456 4.52 -8.76 -29.05
C ALA A 456 3.46 -7.66 -28.81
N GLY A 457 3.40 -6.64 -29.68
CA GLY A 457 2.27 -5.70 -29.66
C GLY A 457 1.12 -6.19 -30.53
N GLY A 458 -0.09 -5.69 -30.29
CA GLY A 458 -1.26 -5.94 -31.14
C GLY A 458 -2.22 -7.02 -30.61
N ILE A 459 -3.14 -7.45 -31.48
CA ILE A 459 -4.14 -8.47 -31.18
C ILE A 459 -3.41 -9.81 -30.93
N GLY A 460 -3.42 -10.29 -29.68
CA GLY A 460 -2.72 -11.51 -29.26
C GLY A 460 -1.45 -11.30 -28.43
N ALA A 461 -1.11 -10.04 -28.11
CA ALA A 461 -0.05 -9.71 -27.16
C ALA A 461 -0.30 -10.38 -25.79
N ASP A 462 0.74 -11.00 -25.22
CA ASP A 462 0.65 -11.52 -23.87
C ASP A 462 0.70 -10.42 -22.82
N ASN A 463 -0.04 -10.63 -21.75
CA ASN A 463 0.02 -9.83 -20.55
C ASN A 463 0.52 -10.72 -19.41
N TRP A 464 1.22 -10.13 -18.46
CA TRP A 464 1.80 -10.89 -17.37
C TRP A 464 1.72 -10.09 -16.07
N TYR A 465 1.15 -10.69 -15.03
CA TYR A 465 1.19 -10.13 -13.68
C TYR A 465 2.44 -10.62 -12.97
N LEU A 466 3.27 -9.69 -12.51
CA LEU A 466 4.40 -9.97 -11.63
C LEU A 466 3.99 -9.62 -10.20
N ASP A 467 3.87 -10.62 -9.33
CA ASP A 467 3.39 -10.44 -7.96
C ASP A 467 4.50 -10.49 -6.89
N LYS A 468 5.62 -11.15 -7.21
CA LYS A 468 6.84 -11.17 -6.38
C LYS A 468 8.04 -10.98 -7.28
N LEU A 469 8.98 -10.15 -6.83
CA LEU A 469 10.30 -10.03 -7.43
C LEU A 469 11.34 -9.93 -6.32
N LYS A 470 12.24 -10.91 -6.28
CA LYS A 470 13.47 -10.83 -5.50
C LYS A 470 14.66 -11.07 -6.40
N ILE A 471 15.62 -10.14 -6.37
CA ILE A 471 16.85 -10.23 -7.14
C ILE A 471 18.01 -10.15 -6.17
N SER A 472 18.85 -11.18 -6.17
CA SER A 472 20.10 -11.20 -5.42
C SER A 472 21.27 -11.30 -6.38
N LEU A 473 22.38 -10.63 -6.07
CA LEU A 473 23.59 -10.65 -6.87
C LEU A 473 24.77 -11.05 -5.98
N THR A 474 25.57 -11.99 -6.47
CA THR A 474 26.81 -12.44 -5.86
C THR A 474 28.00 -11.93 -6.66
N ILE A 475 28.86 -11.11 -6.06
CA ILE A 475 30.12 -10.61 -6.64
C ILE A 475 31.26 -11.02 -5.70
N ALA A 476 32.29 -11.68 -6.23
CA ALA A 476 33.47 -12.09 -5.46
C ALA A 476 33.17 -12.82 -4.13
N GLY A 477 32.09 -13.61 -4.11
CA GLY A 477 31.65 -14.38 -2.94
C GLY A 477 30.74 -13.62 -1.97
N GLU A 478 30.59 -12.30 -2.10
CA GLU A 478 29.61 -11.52 -1.35
C GLU A 478 28.26 -11.53 -2.08
N THR A 479 27.16 -11.77 -1.36
CA THR A 479 25.80 -11.74 -1.92
C THR A 479 24.98 -10.61 -1.32
N ARG A 480 24.36 -9.78 -2.17
CA ARG A 480 23.41 -8.72 -1.76
C ARG A 480 22.05 -8.91 -2.43
N VAL A 481 20.98 -8.66 -1.68
CA VAL A 481 19.63 -8.55 -2.24
C VAL A 481 19.47 -7.14 -2.82
N LEU A 482 19.30 -7.05 -4.14
CA LEU A 482 19.16 -5.78 -4.86
C LEU A 482 17.70 -5.34 -4.95
N VAL A 483 16.76 -6.27 -5.11
CA VAL A 483 15.32 -5.98 -5.17
C VAL A 483 14.59 -7.01 -4.32
N ASP A 484 13.62 -6.58 -3.52
CA ASP A 484 12.71 -7.46 -2.77
C ASP A 484 11.34 -6.77 -2.68
N GLN A 485 10.44 -7.11 -3.61
CA GLN A 485 9.10 -6.56 -3.69
C GLN A 485 8.07 -7.68 -3.77
N VAL A 486 6.91 -7.45 -3.14
CA VAL A 486 5.73 -8.30 -3.18
C VAL A 486 4.51 -7.39 -3.23
N SER A 487 3.60 -7.62 -4.18
CA SER A 487 2.34 -6.90 -4.36
C SER A 487 1.48 -7.68 -5.35
N ALA A 488 0.15 -7.55 -5.31
CA ALA A 488 -0.75 -8.21 -6.24
C ALA A 488 -1.46 -7.19 -7.16
N PRO A 489 -0.86 -6.76 -8.29
CA PRO A 489 0.49 -7.04 -8.77
C PRO A 489 1.53 -5.98 -8.35
N ILE A 490 2.81 -6.30 -8.47
CA ILE A 490 3.92 -5.31 -8.48
C ILE A 490 3.86 -4.50 -9.77
N HIS A 491 3.71 -5.23 -10.88
CA HIS A 491 3.57 -4.64 -12.19
C HIS A 491 2.71 -5.54 -13.08
N TYR A 492 1.84 -4.91 -13.84
CA TYR A 492 1.10 -5.56 -14.90
C TYR A 492 1.78 -5.25 -16.23
N PHE A 493 2.53 -6.23 -16.74
CA PHE A 493 3.15 -6.12 -18.05
C PHE A 493 2.08 -6.31 -19.11
N LYS A 494 1.92 -5.31 -19.98
CA LYS A 494 0.95 -5.31 -21.08
C LYS A 494 1.54 -4.64 -22.30
N GLY A 495 0.83 -4.68 -23.43
CA GLY A 495 1.27 -4.13 -24.72
C GLY A 495 2.01 -2.78 -24.65
N ASP A 496 1.47 -1.81 -23.90
CA ASP A 496 2.07 -0.46 -23.76
C ASP A 496 2.91 -0.27 -22.48
N SER A 497 2.98 -1.28 -21.61
CA SER A 497 3.71 -1.26 -20.34
C SER A 497 4.61 -2.50 -20.25
N ARG A 498 5.66 -2.53 -21.06
CA ARG A 498 6.55 -3.70 -21.19
C ARG A 498 7.80 -3.64 -20.31
N SER A 499 7.99 -2.57 -19.57
CA SER A 499 9.18 -2.42 -18.75
C SER A 499 8.89 -1.76 -17.42
N LYS A 500 9.54 -2.26 -16.38
CA LYS A 500 9.50 -1.67 -15.04
C LYS A 500 10.92 -1.55 -14.49
N THR A 501 11.28 -0.33 -14.10
CA THR A 501 12.51 -0.05 -13.36
C THR A 501 12.27 -0.22 -11.87
N PHE A 502 13.23 -0.87 -11.21
CA PHE A 502 13.29 -1.12 -9.79
C PHE A 502 14.54 -0.47 -9.21
N GLN A 503 14.33 0.48 -8.30
CA GLN A 503 15.41 1.03 -7.49
C GLN A 503 16.00 -0.07 -6.61
N ILE A 504 17.32 -0.13 -6.50
CA ILE A 504 17.98 -1.13 -5.68
C ILE A 504 17.90 -0.78 -4.19
N LEU A 505 17.80 -1.80 -3.35
CA LEU A 505 18.07 -1.71 -1.92
C LEU A 505 19.55 -1.39 -1.75
N ARG A 506 19.85 -0.35 -0.97
CA ARG A 506 21.22 0.08 -0.66
C ARG A 506 21.62 -0.31 0.75
#